data_AF-A0A7S0D9X2-F1
#
_entry.id   AF-A0A7S0D9X2-F1
#
_cell.length_a   1.000
_cell.length_b   1.000
_cell.length_c   1.000
_cell.angle_alpha   90.00
_cell.angle_beta   90.00
_cell.angle_gamma   90.00
#
_symmetry.space_group_name_H-M   'P 1'
#
loop_
_entity.id
_entity.type
_entity.pdbx_description
1 polymer ?
#
loop_
_entity_poly.entity_id
_entity_poly.type
_entity_poly.pdbx_seq_one_letter_code
_entity_poly.pdbx_strand_id
1 'polypeptide(L)'
;GCAKGRFLMRAATTDAQRFEASLSTCGETRPKRHNLLGLEIYAPIVEEALRWTATNARRVQQQRRDDASDIDRDRDDDRIKGNAVSETTRRSGSFYKNLHFVACNANVTLTNEWLGPVLANKLSYVTILFPDPWSRARHASRRVVTPEFVKTLAEVCKEGTRVYCCSDVKPLAIEMQLTFLSGAEGCKYFVLDEASYAKHGEATERELEESCARAETRAKELL
;
A
#
# COMPACT_ATOMS: atom_id res chain seq x y z
N GLY A 1 -0.71 -2.72 13.20
CA GLY A 1 -0.73 -4.14 13.58
C GLY A 1 -0.22 -5.04 12.45
N CYS A 2 0.27 -6.25 12.79
CA CYS A 2 0.91 -7.22 11.88
C CYS A 2 0.14 -7.54 10.58
N ALA A 3 -1.18 -7.42 10.57
CA ALA A 3 -2.00 -7.63 9.37
C ALA A 3 -1.61 -6.67 8.22
N LYS A 4 -1.20 -5.42 8.54
CA LYS A 4 -0.71 -4.42 7.58
C LYS A 4 0.59 -4.86 6.91
N GLY A 5 1.51 -5.42 7.70
CA GLY A 5 2.79 -5.94 7.22
C GLY A 5 2.59 -7.09 6.23
N ARG A 6 1.77 -8.09 6.59
CA ARG A 6 1.47 -9.23 5.71
C ARG A 6 0.80 -8.81 4.41
N PHE A 7 -0.10 -7.82 4.44
CA PHE A 7 -0.71 -7.26 3.24
C PHE A 7 0.35 -6.72 2.28
N LEU A 8 1.26 -5.85 2.76
CA LEU A 8 2.31 -5.28 1.92
C LEU A 8 3.32 -6.34 1.44
N MET A 9 3.62 -7.35 2.25
CA MET A 9 4.46 -8.48 1.86
C MET A 9 3.84 -9.28 0.70
N ARG A 10 2.54 -9.55 0.75
CA ARG A 10 1.80 -10.22 -0.32
C ARG A 10 1.69 -9.35 -1.58
N ALA A 11 1.39 -8.07 -1.42
CA ALA A 11 1.39 -7.09 -2.51
C ALA A 11 2.78 -6.92 -3.17
N ALA A 12 3.87 -7.18 -2.44
CA ALA A 12 5.22 -7.19 -3.00
C ALA A 12 5.61 -8.53 -3.66
N THR A 13 4.82 -9.59 -3.47
CA THR A 13 5.16 -10.96 -3.89
C THR A 13 3.98 -11.64 -4.59
N THR A 14 3.24 -12.47 -3.88
CA THR A 14 2.21 -13.38 -4.42
C THR A 14 1.08 -12.68 -5.13
N ASP A 15 0.72 -11.47 -4.71
CA ASP A 15 -0.42 -10.72 -5.23
C ASP A 15 0.00 -9.44 -5.96
N ALA A 16 1.28 -9.30 -6.32
CA ALA A 16 1.83 -8.09 -6.90
C ALA A 16 1.09 -7.65 -8.18
N GLN A 17 0.89 -8.57 -9.13
CA GLN A 17 0.18 -8.26 -10.37
C GLN A 17 -1.26 -7.79 -10.12
N ARG A 18 -1.99 -8.47 -9.20
CA ARG A 18 -3.37 -8.10 -8.85
C ARG A 18 -3.43 -6.73 -8.22
N PHE A 19 -2.47 -6.42 -7.35
CA PHE A 19 -2.37 -5.13 -6.69
C PHE A 19 -2.02 -4.01 -7.68
N GLU A 20 -1.02 -4.19 -8.54
CA GLU A 20 -0.65 -3.19 -9.54
C GLU A 20 -1.79 -2.95 -10.56
N ALA A 21 -2.52 -4.00 -10.94
CA ALA A 21 -3.70 -3.89 -11.79
C ALA A 21 -4.84 -3.10 -11.12
N SER A 22 -5.09 -3.28 -9.81
CA SER A 22 -6.14 -2.53 -9.11
C SER A 22 -5.81 -1.04 -8.93
N LEU A 23 -4.53 -0.69 -8.95
CA LEU A 23 -4.05 0.69 -8.90
C LEU A 23 -3.92 1.35 -10.28
N SER A 24 -4.17 0.63 -11.36
CA SER A 24 -4.09 1.19 -12.70
C SER A 24 -5.37 1.97 -13.03
N THR A 25 -5.24 3.17 -13.59
CA THR A 25 -6.41 3.95 -14.03
C THR A 25 -6.90 3.48 -15.39
N CYS A 26 -8.21 3.57 -15.65
CA CYS A 26 -8.79 3.33 -16.97
C CYS A 26 -8.06 4.17 -18.03
N GLY A 27 -7.45 3.51 -19.01
CA GLY A 27 -6.70 4.16 -20.11
C GLY A 27 -5.19 3.93 -20.07
N GLU A 28 -4.62 3.38 -19.01
CA GLU A 28 -3.22 2.94 -19.00
C GLU A 28 -3.08 1.57 -19.67
N THR A 29 -2.23 1.49 -20.71
CA THR A 29 -2.01 0.26 -21.49
C THR A 29 -1.21 -0.80 -20.73
N ARG A 30 -0.51 -0.41 -19.65
CA ARG A 30 0.26 -1.31 -18.78
C ARG A 30 0.18 -0.87 -17.32
N PRO A 31 0.09 -1.82 -16.36
CA PRO A 31 0.06 -1.49 -14.94
C PRO A 31 1.38 -0.86 -14.49
N LYS A 32 1.28 0.26 -13.77
CA LYS A 32 2.44 0.95 -13.20
C LYS A 32 2.97 0.18 -12.00
N ARG A 33 4.30 0.04 -11.95
CA ARG A 33 4.99 -0.55 -10.80
C ARG A 33 5.07 0.46 -9.66
N HIS A 34 4.81 -0.02 -8.45
CA HIS A 34 4.83 0.81 -7.25
C HIS A 34 5.93 0.37 -6.28
N ASN A 35 6.51 1.34 -5.57
CA ASN A 35 7.29 1.09 -4.37
C ASN A 35 6.35 1.14 -3.17
N LEU A 36 6.51 0.19 -2.25
CA LEU A 36 5.66 0.00 -1.10
C LEU A 36 6.39 0.44 0.17
N LEU A 37 5.71 1.23 0.99
CA LEU A 37 6.22 1.71 2.27
C LEU A 37 5.17 1.43 3.35
N GLY A 38 5.55 0.65 4.35
CA GLY A 38 4.75 0.44 5.56
C GLY A 38 5.23 1.35 6.70
N LEU A 39 4.33 2.14 7.27
CA LEU A 39 4.59 2.93 8.47
C LEU A 39 3.88 2.29 9.66
N GLU A 40 4.59 2.10 10.76
CA GLU A 40 4.04 1.50 11.98
C GLU A 40 4.70 2.13 13.21
N ILE A 41 3.93 2.41 14.26
CA ILE A 41 4.47 3.07 15.46
C ILE A 41 5.21 2.09 16.37
N TYR A 42 4.84 0.81 16.31
CA TYR A 42 5.42 -0.24 17.16
C TYR A 42 6.64 -0.89 16.49
N ALA A 43 7.83 -0.50 16.94
CA ALA A 43 9.12 -0.90 16.35
C ALA A 43 9.35 -2.42 16.21
N PRO A 44 8.99 -3.29 17.18
CA PRO A 44 9.22 -4.73 17.03
C PRO A 44 8.53 -5.37 15.82
N ILE A 45 7.33 -4.89 15.44
CA ILE A 45 6.63 -5.36 14.24
C ILE A 45 7.38 -4.94 12.97
N VAL A 46 7.95 -3.73 12.96
CA VAL A 46 8.76 -3.23 11.85
C VAL A 46 10.03 -4.04 11.70
N GLU A 47 10.73 -4.35 12.79
CA GLU A 47 11.94 -5.16 12.78
C GLU A 47 11.69 -6.58 12.26
N GLU A 48 10.57 -7.21 12.66
CA GLU A 48 10.14 -8.49 12.09
C GLU A 48 9.88 -8.38 10.59
N ALA A 49 9.18 -7.33 10.15
CA ALA A 49 8.91 -7.11 8.74
C ALA A 49 10.19 -6.88 7.92
N LEU A 50 11.13 -6.10 8.44
CA LEU A 50 12.43 -5.85 7.81
C LEU A 50 13.27 -7.13 7.71
N ARG A 51 13.27 -7.97 8.75
CA ARG A 51 13.91 -9.31 8.72
C ARG A 51 13.30 -10.18 7.62
N TRP A 52 11.98 -10.22 7.52
CA TRP A 52 11.30 -10.94 6.44
C TRP A 52 11.69 -10.41 5.06
N THR A 53 11.70 -9.09 4.86
CA THR A 53 12.07 -8.49 3.58
C THR A 53 13.53 -8.80 3.21
N ALA A 54 14.44 -8.87 4.19
CA ALA A 54 15.82 -9.26 3.96
C ALA A 54 15.94 -10.72 3.49
N THR A 55 15.25 -11.65 4.16
CA THR A 55 15.26 -13.08 3.81
C THR A 55 14.58 -13.35 2.47
N ASN A 56 13.51 -12.64 2.16
CA ASN A 56 12.67 -12.90 0.99
C ASN A 56 13.04 -12.05 -0.24
N ALA A 57 14.10 -11.23 -0.16
CA ALA A 57 14.52 -10.32 -1.22
C ALA A 57 14.70 -11.02 -2.59
N ARG A 58 15.21 -12.27 -2.60
CA ARG A 58 15.36 -13.07 -3.83
C ARG A 58 14.01 -13.50 -4.42
N ARG A 59 13.02 -13.85 -3.59
CA ARG A 59 11.67 -14.26 -4.03
C ARG A 59 10.91 -13.08 -4.62
N VAL A 60 11.00 -11.92 -3.96
CA VAL A 60 10.47 -10.64 -4.45
C VAL A 60 11.06 -10.30 -5.84
N GLN A 61 12.34 -10.61 -6.07
CA GLN A 61 13.02 -10.34 -7.34
C GLN A 61 12.76 -11.37 -8.44
N GLN A 62 12.72 -12.67 -8.12
CA GLN A 62 12.50 -13.73 -9.11
C GLN A 62 11.14 -13.56 -9.77
N GLN A 63 10.10 -13.35 -8.97
CA GLN A 63 8.74 -13.12 -9.46
C GLN A 63 8.67 -11.86 -10.35
N ARG A 64 9.43 -10.82 -10.01
CA ARG A 64 9.54 -9.59 -10.82
C ARG A 64 10.26 -9.78 -12.16
N ARG A 65 11.18 -10.75 -12.27
CA ARG A 65 11.89 -11.08 -13.51
C ARG A 65 11.02 -11.93 -14.43
N ASP A 66 10.33 -12.92 -13.87
CA ASP A 66 9.42 -13.78 -14.63
C ASP A 66 8.31 -12.93 -15.27
N ASP A 67 7.72 -11.99 -14.52
CA ASP A 67 6.73 -11.02 -15.01
C ASP A 67 7.27 -10.06 -16.09
N ALA A 68 8.56 -9.72 -16.05
CA ALA A 68 9.17 -8.86 -17.08
C ALA A 68 9.46 -9.63 -18.37
N SER A 69 9.74 -10.93 -18.27
CA SER A 69 10.03 -11.81 -19.41
C SER A 69 8.80 -12.24 -20.20
N ASP A 70 7.60 -12.18 -19.60
CA ASP A 70 6.33 -12.42 -20.31
C ASP A 70 5.85 -11.20 -21.10
N ILE A 71 6.34 -9.99 -20.80
CA ILE A 71 5.97 -8.73 -21.48
C ILE A 71 6.73 -8.53 -22.82
N ASP A 72 7.85 -9.23 -23.02
CA ASP A 72 8.73 -9.07 -24.18
C ASP A 72 8.56 -10.18 -25.24
N ARG A 73 7.55 -11.05 -25.09
CA ARG A 73 7.26 -12.13 -26.07
C ARG A 73 6.38 -11.69 -27.25
N ASP A 74 5.87 -10.46 -27.26
CA ASP A 74 5.10 -9.88 -28.37
C ASP A 74 5.93 -8.92 -29.25
N ARG A 75 7.24 -9.17 -29.40
CA ARG A 75 8.03 -8.59 -30.47
C ARG A 75 8.55 -9.70 -31.37
N ASP A 76 8.09 -9.64 -32.61
CA ASP A 76 8.47 -10.54 -33.68
C ASP A 76 10.00 -10.66 -33.84
N ASP A 77 10.37 -11.91 -34.10
CA ASP A 77 11.50 -12.46 -34.84
C ASP A 77 12.44 -11.43 -35.49
N ASP A 78 13.67 -11.34 -34.98
CA ASP A 78 14.81 -11.29 -35.88
C ASP A 78 16.07 -11.91 -35.24
N ARG A 79 16.36 -13.09 -35.75
CA ARG A 79 17.42 -13.99 -35.34
C ARG A 79 18.79 -13.46 -35.77
N ILE A 80 19.54 -12.82 -34.88
CA ILE A 80 21.00 -12.65 -35.06
C ILE A 80 21.77 -13.49 -34.04
N LYS A 81 22.34 -14.59 -34.53
CA LYS A 81 23.39 -15.36 -33.84
C LYS A 81 24.67 -14.51 -33.81
N GLY A 82 25.12 -14.12 -32.63
CA GLY A 82 26.38 -13.43 -32.39
C GLY A 82 27.01 -13.89 -31.08
N ASN A 83 28.29 -14.21 -31.13
CA ASN A 83 29.00 -15.09 -30.21
C ASN A 83 29.44 -14.39 -28.90
N ALA A 84 29.78 -15.20 -27.91
CA ALA A 84 30.14 -14.86 -26.54
C ALA A 84 31.25 -13.81 -26.37
N VAL A 85 31.05 -12.87 -25.45
CA VAL A 85 32.10 -12.38 -24.54
C VAL A 85 31.51 -12.27 -23.13
N SER A 86 31.87 -13.24 -22.30
CA SER A 86 31.66 -13.25 -20.86
C SER A 86 32.59 -12.21 -20.23
N GLU A 87 32.10 -10.99 -20.06
CA GLU A 87 32.77 -10.01 -19.21
C GLU A 87 31.90 -9.78 -17.98
N THR A 88 32.19 -10.60 -16.97
CA THR A 88 31.60 -10.57 -15.63
C THR A 88 32.05 -9.29 -14.93
N THR A 89 31.51 -8.14 -15.36
CA THR A 89 31.50 -6.95 -14.54
C THR A 89 30.49 -7.23 -13.44
N ARG A 90 30.99 -7.73 -12.29
CA ARG A 90 30.29 -7.68 -11.00
C ARG A 90 30.06 -6.21 -10.66
N ARG A 91 29.11 -5.57 -11.35
CA ARG A 91 28.47 -4.36 -10.83
C ARG A 91 27.90 -4.81 -9.50
N SER A 92 28.49 -4.32 -8.43
CA SER A 92 27.95 -4.39 -7.07
C SER A 92 26.55 -3.78 -7.13
N GLY A 93 25.57 -4.63 -7.48
CA GLY A 93 24.20 -4.23 -7.71
C GLY A 93 23.63 -3.87 -6.37
N SER A 94 23.57 -2.57 -6.08
CA SER A 94 22.75 -2.06 -5.00
C SER A 94 21.37 -2.73 -5.10
N PHE A 95 21.08 -3.59 -4.13
CA PHE A 95 19.90 -4.47 -4.11
C PHE A 95 18.66 -3.62 -3.80
N TYR A 96 18.09 -2.95 -4.80
CA TYR A 96 16.90 -2.12 -4.58
C TYR A 96 15.68 -3.01 -4.28
N LYS A 97 15.26 -3.01 -3.02
CA LYS A 97 14.00 -3.61 -2.54
C LYS A 97 12.85 -2.65 -2.93
N ASN A 98 11.70 -3.15 -3.36
CA ASN A 98 10.51 -2.32 -3.62
C ASN A 98 9.55 -2.27 -2.42
N LEU A 99 9.96 -2.84 -1.29
CA LEU A 99 9.18 -2.91 -0.06
C LEU A 99 10.06 -2.45 1.09
N HIS A 100 9.58 -1.44 1.80
CA HIS A 100 10.25 -0.85 2.94
C HIS A 100 9.28 -0.74 4.12
N PHE A 101 9.83 -0.76 5.33
CA PHE A 101 9.09 -0.50 6.55
C PHE A 101 9.85 0.51 7.41
N VAL A 102 9.12 1.43 8.04
CA VAL A 102 9.69 2.45 8.92
C VAL A 102 8.90 2.46 10.23
N ALA A 103 9.64 2.40 11.34
CA ALA A 103 9.09 2.54 12.67
C ALA A 103 8.94 4.03 12.99
N CYS A 104 7.71 4.55 12.93
CA CYS A 104 7.47 5.97 13.15
C CYS A 104 6.00 6.30 13.47
N ASN A 105 5.78 7.44 14.11
CA ASN A 105 4.47 8.07 14.17
C ASN A 105 4.23 8.87 12.88
N ALA A 106 3.27 8.42 12.06
CA ALA A 106 2.96 9.04 10.76
C ALA A 106 2.58 10.53 10.90
N ASN A 107 1.85 10.91 11.96
CA ASN A 107 1.37 12.29 12.13
C ASN A 107 2.50 13.30 12.30
N VAL A 108 3.66 12.87 12.80
CA VAL A 108 4.82 13.75 13.03
C VAL A 108 5.92 13.52 12.00
N THR A 109 6.05 12.28 11.52
CA THR A 109 7.22 11.88 10.71
C THR A 109 7.01 12.19 9.23
N LEU A 110 5.77 12.22 8.73
CA LEU A 110 5.51 12.45 7.30
C LEU A 110 6.07 13.78 6.79
N THR A 111 6.13 14.81 7.62
CA THR A 111 6.59 16.17 7.24
C THR A 111 7.92 16.57 7.87
N ASN A 112 8.57 15.69 8.64
CA ASN A 112 9.85 16.03 9.26
C ASN A 112 11.00 16.06 8.22
N GLU A 113 12.14 16.61 8.62
CA GLU A 113 13.31 16.78 7.75
C GLU A 113 13.88 15.47 7.19
N TRP A 114 13.59 14.34 7.83
CA TRP A 114 14.11 13.04 7.43
C TRP A 114 13.25 12.38 6.33
N LEU A 115 11.95 12.25 6.54
CA LEU A 115 11.05 11.51 5.65
C LEU A 115 10.27 12.43 4.70
N GLY A 116 9.98 13.66 5.11
CA GLY A 116 9.24 14.64 4.31
C GLY A 116 9.86 14.86 2.94
N PRO A 117 11.14 15.26 2.82
CA PRO A 117 11.79 15.45 1.53
C PRO A 117 11.85 14.18 0.67
N VAL A 118 11.86 13.01 1.30
CA VAL A 118 11.89 11.72 0.59
C VAL A 118 10.54 11.44 -0.07
N LEU A 119 9.43 11.70 0.63
CA LEU A 119 8.07 11.38 0.18
C LEU A 119 7.36 12.51 -0.58
N ALA A 120 7.79 13.75 -0.40
CA ALA A 120 7.16 14.93 -0.99
C ALA A 120 6.89 14.75 -2.50
N ASN A 121 5.63 14.87 -2.89
CA ASN A 121 5.14 14.75 -4.27
C ASN A 121 5.43 13.39 -4.96
N LYS A 122 5.75 12.35 -4.20
CA LYS A 122 6.02 10.99 -4.72
C LYS A 122 4.97 9.96 -4.32
N LEU A 123 4.10 10.29 -3.37
CA LEU A 123 2.98 9.43 -3.03
C LEU A 123 1.96 9.44 -4.18
N SER A 124 1.55 8.25 -4.62
CA SER A 124 0.47 8.08 -5.61
C SER A 124 -0.76 7.40 -4.99
N TYR A 125 -0.53 6.59 -3.95
CA TYR A 125 -1.55 5.85 -3.23
C TYR A 125 -1.22 5.81 -1.73
N VAL A 126 -2.21 6.08 -0.90
CA VAL A 126 -2.11 6.01 0.56
C VAL A 126 -3.22 5.10 1.08
N THR A 127 -2.86 4.13 1.92
CA THR A 127 -3.84 3.22 2.54
C THR A 127 -3.81 3.32 4.06
N ILE A 128 -4.99 3.52 4.66
CA ILE A 128 -5.19 3.56 6.11
C ILE A 128 -6.12 2.41 6.47
N LEU A 129 -5.52 1.29 6.87
CA LEU A 129 -6.25 0.04 7.07
C LEU A 129 -6.43 -0.22 8.55
N PHE A 130 -7.67 -0.40 9.01
CA PHE A 130 -8.01 -0.82 10.38
C PHE A 130 -7.23 -0.03 11.46
N PRO A 131 -7.33 1.32 11.49
CA PRO A 131 -6.76 2.10 12.58
C PRO A 131 -7.53 1.85 13.88
N ASP A 132 -6.87 2.02 15.04
CA ASP A 132 -7.52 1.82 16.33
C ASP A 132 -8.72 2.79 16.48
N PRO A 133 -9.93 2.29 16.82
CA PRO A 133 -11.15 3.10 16.79
C PRO A 133 -11.25 4.13 17.92
N TRP A 134 -10.58 3.90 19.04
CA TRP A 134 -10.65 4.73 20.25
C TRP A 134 -12.10 5.18 20.57
N SER A 135 -12.97 4.21 20.87
CA SER A 135 -14.43 4.42 20.99
C SER A 135 -14.85 5.39 22.10
N ARG A 136 -14.03 5.60 23.13
CA ARG A 136 -14.32 6.54 24.21
C ARG A 136 -14.01 7.97 23.74
N ALA A 137 -14.97 8.90 23.92
CA ALA A 137 -14.84 10.30 23.49
C ALA A 137 -13.54 10.98 23.94
N ARG A 138 -13.11 10.75 25.19
CA ARG A 138 -11.84 11.27 25.73
C ARG A 138 -10.57 10.79 25.00
N HIS A 139 -10.67 9.77 24.14
CA HIS A 139 -9.56 9.22 23.36
C HIS A 139 -9.71 9.54 21.86
N ALA A 140 -10.71 10.32 21.44
CA ALA A 140 -10.92 10.66 20.03
C ALA A 140 -9.68 11.32 19.40
N SER A 141 -8.94 12.12 20.18
CA SER A 141 -7.67 12.73 19.76
C SER A 141 -6.54 11.75 19.47
N ARG A 142 -6.69 10.47 19.84
CA ARG A 142 -5.72 9.39 19.55
C ARG A 142 -5.98 8.69 18.22
N ARG A 143 -7.09 9.02 17.54
CA ARG A 143 -7.40 8.48 16.21
C ARG A 143 -6.35 8.97 15.22
N VAL A 144 -6.03 8.11 14.26
CA VAL A 144 -5.01 8.41 13.25
C VAL A 144 -5.48 9.51 12.30
N VAL A 145 -6.73 9.41 11.85
CA VAL A 145 -7.32 10.37 10.91
C VAL A 145 -7.90 11.54 11.71
N THR A 146 -7.13 12.62 11.81
CA THR A 146 -7.56 13.92 12.34
C THR A 146 -7.47 14.98 11.24
N PRO A 147 -8.11 16.15 11.39
CA PRO A 147 -7.97 17.23 10.40
C PRO A 147 -6.51 17.62 10.13
N GLU A 148 -5.68 17.68 11.17
CA GLU A 148 -4.25 18.01 11.06
C GLU A 148 -3.49 16.94 10.28
N PHE A 149 -3.84 15.66 10.49
CA PHE A 149 -3.27 14.56 9.70
C PHE A 149 -3.67 14.67 8.23
N VAL A 150 -4.93 15.00 7.92
CA VAL A 150 -5.39 15.18 6.53
C VAL A 150 -4.62 16.33 5.85
N LYS A 151 -4.40 17.45 6.55
CA LYS A 151 -3.59 18.57 6.06
C LYS A 151 -2.15 18.14 5.78
N THR A 152 -1.49 17.52 6.77
CA THR A 152 -0.13 16.97 6.66
C THR A 152 -0.02 16.01 5.46
N LEU A 153 -1.02 15.14 5.29
CA LEU A 153 -1.04 14.19 4.19
C LEU A 153 -1.17 14.89 2.83
N ALA A 154 -2.02 15.92 2.74
CA ALA A 154 -2.19 16.70 1.51
C ALA A 154 -0.89 17.39 1.08
N GLU A 155 -0.10 17.91 2.02
CA GLU A 155 1.18 18.60 1.76
C GLU A 155 2.24 17.66 1.15
N VAL A 156 2.24 16.39 1.52
CA VAL A 156 3.20 15.39 1.01
C VAL A 156 2.71 14.66 -0.24
N CYS A 157 1.41 14.65 -0.48
CA CYS A 157 0.79 13.98 -1.62
C CYS A 157 0.98 14.76 -2.91
N LYS A 158 1.14 14.04 -4.03
CA LYS A 158 1.01 14.64 -5.36
C LYS A 158 -0.47 14.84 -5.70
N GLU A 159 -0.81 15.83 -6.52
CA GLU A 159 -2.12 15.90 -7.14
C GLU A 159 -2.49 14.59 -7.87
N GLY A 160 -3.74 14.15 -7.70
CA GLY A 160 -4.22 12.85 -8.19
C GLY A 160 -3.89 11.66 -7.28
N THR A 161 -3.24 11.87 -6.13
CA THR A 161 -3.05 10.81 -5.13
C THR A 161 -4.38 10.29 -4.63
N ARG A 162 -4.53 8.97 -4.58
CA ARG A 162 -5.72 8.32 -4.04
C ARG A 162 -5.49 7.86 -2.61
N VAL A 163 -6.46 8.14 -1.74
CA VAL A 163 -6.44 7.69 -0.34
C VAL A 163 -7.54 6.65 -0.14
N TYR A 164 -7.17 5.48 0.36
CA TYR A 164 -8.09 4.41 0.70
C TYR A 164 -8.10 4.16 2.19
N CYS A 165 -9.25 4.39 2.84
CA CYS A 165 -9.44 4.15 4.26
C CYS A 165 -10.38 2.97 4.46
N CYS A 166 -10.05 2.09 5.40
CA CYS A 166 -10.86 0.92 5.72
C CYS A 166 -10.88 0.71 7.23
N SER A 167 -12.04 0.34 7.77
CA SER A 167 -12.25 0.02 9.19
C SER A 167 -13.39 -0.99 9.32
N ASP A 168 -13.27 -1.89 10.28
CA ASP A 168 -14.33 -2.81 10.73
C ASP A 168 -15.36 -2.12 11.65
N VAL A 169 -15.05 -0.92 12.15
CA VAL A 169 -15.95 -0.10 12.97
C VAL A 169 -16.64 0.96 12.09
N LYS A 170 -17.92 0.73 11.75
CA LYS A 170 -18.71 1.62 10.87
C LYS A 170 -18.68 3.09 11.30
N PRO A 171 -18.93 3.47 12.57
CA PRO A 171 -18.82 4.86 13.00
C PRO A 171 -17.45 5.49 12.74
N LEU A 172 -16.37 4.73 12.91
CA LEU A 172 -15.01 5.21 12.62
C LEU A 172 -14.80 5.39 11.11
N ALA A 173 -15.29 4.47 10.28
CA ALA A 173 -15.19 4.57 8.82
C ALA A 173 -15.88 5.85 8.30
N ILE A 174 -17.10 6.12 8.79
CA ILE A 174 -17.85 7.34 8.46
C ILE A 174 -17.09 8.58 8.92
N GLU A 175 -16.58 8.58 10.15
CA GLU A 175 -15.80 9.70 10.69
C GLU A 175 -14.54 9.99 9.87
N MET A 176 -13.78 8.96 9.47
CA MET A 176 -12.62 9.11 8.60
C MET A 176 -13.03 9.75 7.27
N GLN A 177 -14.08 9.24 6.61
CA GLN A 177 -14.58 9.78 5.35
C GLN A 177 -14.96 11.26 5.49
N LEU A 178 -15.76 11.60 6.51
CA LEU A 178 -16.18 13.00 6.74
C LEU A 178 -14.99 13.91 7.01
N THR A 179 -13.97 13.44 7.73
CA THR A 179 -12.76 14.21 8.03
C THR A 179 -11.97 14.51 6.75
N PHE A 180 -11.83 13.54 5.84
CA PHE A 180 -11.19 13.75 4.54
C PHE A 180 -11.95 14.71 3.64
N LEU A 181 -13.29 14.68 3.65
CA LEU A 181 -14.14 15.51 2.79
C LEU A 181 -14.37 16.93 3.31
N SER A 182 -14.33 17.12 4.63
CA SER A 182 -14.47 18.44 5.26
C SER A 182 -13.19 19.27 5.14
N GLY A 183 -12.03 18.61 5.11
CA GLY A 183 -10.72 19.26 5.10
C GLY A 183 -10.37 19.95 6.41
N ALA A 184 -9.14 20.46 6.50
CA ALA A 184 -8.71 21.31 7.60
C ALA A 184 -8.86 22.79 7.22
N GLU A 185 -9.28 23.63 8.16
CA GLU A 185 -9.38 25.10 7.97
C GLU A 185 -10.31 25.52 6.81
N GLY A 186 -11.27 24.68 6.41
CA GLY A 186 -12.21 24.96 5.31
C GLY A 186 -11.65 24.70 3.91
N CYS A 187 -10.38 24.26 3.79
CA CYS A 187 -9.78 23.87 2.51
C CYS A 187 -10.07 22.39 2.20
N LYS A 188 -10.75 22.12 1.09
CA LYS A 188 -11.00 20.76 0.61
C LYS A 188 -9.78 20.22 -0.15
N TYR A 189 -9.00 19.38 0.51
CA TYR A 189 -7.82 18.74 -0.09
C TYR A 189 -8.16 17.48 -0.92
N PHE A 190 -9.20 16.76 -0.51
CA PHE A 190 -9.59 15.48 -1.11
C PHE A 190 -11.05 15.50 -1.54
N VAL A 191 -11.36 14.70 -2.56
CA VAL A 191 -12.70 14.49 -3.09
C VAL A 191 -13.03 13.00 -3.06
N LEU A 192 -14.32 12.67 -2.95
CA LEU A 192 -14.75 11.29 -2.98
C LEU A 192 -14.70 10.76 -4.42
N ASP A 193 -14.00 9.66 -4.64
CA ASP A 193 -14.11 8.88 -5.86
C ASP A 193 -15.38 8.02 -5.77
N GLU A 194 -16.50 8.53 -6.30
CA GLU A 194 -17.80 7.86 -6.25
C GLU A 194 -17.79 6.49 -6.93
N ALA A 195 -17.03 6.34 -8.03
CA ALA A 195 -16.95 5.07 -8.75
C ALA A 195 -16.24 4.00 -7.92
N SER A 196 -15.11 4.37 -7.29
CA SER A 196 -14.41 3.46 -6.37
C SER A 196 -15.22 3.18 -5.12
N TYR A 197 -15.91 4.19 -4.57
CA TYR A 197 -16.75 4.02 -3.37
C TYR A 197 -17.97 3.13 -3.64
N ALA A 198 -18.63 3.28 -4.79
CA ALA A 198 -19.75 2.40 -5.17
C ALA A 198 -19.33 0.93 -5.30
N LYS A 199 -18.08 0.68 -5.70
CA LYS A 199 -17.54 -0.67 -5.89
C LYS A 199 -16.98 -1.30 -4.62
N HIS A 200 -16.40 -0.50 -3.72
CA HIS A 200 -15.58 -0.98 -2.60
C HIS A 200 -15.91 -0.34 -1.24
N GLY A 201 -17.00 0.42 -1.16
CA GLY A 201 -17.39 1.21 0.01
C GLY A 201 -17.90 0.36 1.16
N GLU A 202 -19.17 0.53 1.53
CA GLU A 202 -19.74 -0.28 2.61
C GLU A 202 -19.88 -1.74 2.16
N ALA A 203 -19.37 -2.66 2.98
CA ALA A 203 -19.59 -4.08 2.77
C ALA A 203 -21.09 -4.39 2.86
N THR A 204 -21.59 -5.12 1.87
CA THR A 204 -22.97 -5.61 1.87
C THR A 204 -23.13 -6.75 2.87
N GLU A 205 -24.36 -6.98 3.34
CA GLU A 205 -24.69 -8.08 4.25
C GLU A 205 -24.25 -9.43 3.67
N ARG A 206 -24.47 -9.64 2.37
CA ARG A 206 -24.02 -10.82 1.63
C ARG A 206 -22.50 -11.01 1.67
N GLU A 207 -21.72 -9.94 1.46
CA GLU A 207 -20.25 -10.04 1.49
C GLU A 207 -19.73 -10.39 2.89
N LEU A 208 -20.41 -9.90 3.94
CA LEU A 208 -20.10 -10.23 5.33
C LEU A 208 -20.39 -11.70 5.62
N GLU A 209 -21.54 -12.21 5.19
CA GLU A 209 -21.91 -13.63 5.32
C GLU A 209 -20.91 -14.54 4.60
N GLU A 210 -20.58 -14.24 3.34
CA GLU A 210 -19.60 -15.00 2.57
C GLU A 210 -18.20 -14.95 3.21
N SER A 211 -17.81 -13.81 3.77
CA SER A 211 -16.53 -13.66 4.48
C SER A 211 -16.50 -14.49 5.76
N CYS A 212 -17.59 -14.48 6.53
CA CYS A 212 -17.73 -15.30 7.73
C CYS A 212 -17.62 -16.80 7.38
N ALA A 213 -18.37 -17.25 6.37
CA ALA A 213 -18.34 -18.64 5.91
C ALA A 213 -16.93 -19.09 5.46
N ARG A 214 -16.20 -18.25 4.73
CA ARG A 214 -14.80 -18.53 4.35
C ARG A 214 -13.88 -18.63 5.57
N ALA A 215 -14.08 -17.76 6.56
CA ALA A 215 -13.29 -17.78 7.79
C ALA A 215 -13.55 -19.05 8.61
N GLU A 216 -14.80 -19.49 8.71
CA GLU A 216 -15.18 -20.73 9.37
C GLU A 216 -14.58 -21.96 8.68
N THR A 217 -14.65 -22.04 7.34
CA THR A 217 -14.04 -23.13 6.58
C THR A 217 -12.53 -23.19 6.82
N ARG A 218 -11.85 -22.04 6.75
CA ARG A 218 -10.40 -21.96 6.97
C ARG A 218 -10.01 -22.32 8.42
N ALA A 219 -10.83 -21.96 9.40
CA ALA A 219 -10.61 -22.34 10.79
C ALA A 219 -10.73 -23.87 10.98
N LYS A 220 -11.67 -24.51 10.28
CA LYS A 220 -11.84 -25.97 10.28
C LYS A 220 -10.68 -26.69 9.59
N GLU A 221 -10.10 -26.12 8.53
CA GLU A 221 -8.93 -26.70 7.83
C GLU A 221 -7.62 -26.62 8.64
N LEU A 222 -7.57 -25.74 9.65
CA LEU A 222 -6.41 -25.54 10.52
C LEU A 222 -6.48 -26.35 11.82
N LEU A 223 -7.61 -26.98 12.10
CA LEU A 223 -7.86 -27.90 13.23
C LEU A 223 -7.68 -29.35 12.79
#